data_AF-A0A1C6R7I2-F1
#
_entry.id   AF-A0A1C6R7I2-F1
#
_cell.length_a   1.000
_cell.length_b   1.000
_cell.length_c   1.000
_cell.angle_alpha   90.00
_cell.angle_beta   90.00
_cell.angle_gamma   90.00
#
_symmetry.space_group_name_H-M   'P 1'
#
loop_
_entity.id
_entity.type
_entity.pdbx_description
1 polymer ?
#
loop_
_entity_poly.entity_id
_entity_poly.type
_entity_poly.pdbx_seq_one_letter_code
_entity_poly.pdbx_strand_id
1 'polypeptide(L)'
;MDPHGDGPAPDVEPYGCAVCRIPLNAYKRPGKPVAFLHPDRATADHAPDPVPLSQLPTVETVCDFCSAPNPVASFAFSSLEIIAVDENDTPAMTQDLGGNWAACEGCARLVEIRDVAGLTARAAARARRRGIPAPMETFGPLHQALFAATPTTPPRRPLHVTAQPAPPTAAPAANPSRPAAPPEVRALRPHTLPKVRDRLVKFWRTSGPAFLLAALTDGARYPIPGHMLPGAPLDAPAADIDFTNPEPLSQYTALMANHIENGRMFWVDNDFTALAAHAARDLSDVRALPAELPAPDGLLVWQTPICHVTEPEAGAVLPIIAAQWGPIPGGVWVTFYTPAETVVHGRHLTEREMQELRERIGWLAPVNTGAGLHYGKTYTPATEQSRAMLAALIATWILTTQPDAELTDEPADKATRKAYHRTNRPAPVVRLVRLRRKQQARTDAPVSATARTYTRRWWVRGFFREQPYGPRGTLRRRTYVRPHLKGPADAPLILTEQVRVLGSPTTPAQK
;
A
#
# COMPACT_ATOMS: atom_id res chain seq x y z
N MET A 1 22.71 62.87 7.52
CA MET A 1 23.37 61.91 6.59
C MET A 1 23.31 60.58 7.29
N ASP A 2 22.23 59.84 7.07
CA ASP A 2 22.06 58.47 7.56
C ASP A 2 22.05 57.55 6.34
N PRO A 3 23.04 56.67 6.15
CA PRO A 3 23.05 55.73 5.05
C PRO A 3 22.86 54.33 5.61
N HIS A 4 21.63 53.88 5.87
CA HIS A 4 21.24 52.47 5.88
C HIS A 4 19.72 52.40 5.87
N GLY A 5 19.14 52.55 4.67
CA GLY A 5 17.75 52.17 4.43
C GLY A 5 17.65 50.65 4.39
N ASP A 6 17.11 50.06 5.45
CA ASP A 6 16.53 48.72 5.43
C ASP A 6 15.24 48.77 4.60
N GLY A 7 15.39 48.81 3.27
CA GLY A 7 14.34 48.35 2.36
C GLY A 7 14.48 46.83 2.19
N PRO A 8 13.38 46.07 2.06
CA PRO A 8 13.47 44.67 1.67
C PRO A 8 14.31 44.59 0.39
N ALA A 9 15.32 43.71 0.37
CA ALA A 9 16.10 43.44 -0.82
C ALA A 9 15.13 43.20 -2.00
N PRO A 10 15.38 43.77 -3.18
CA PRO A 10 14.44 43.67 -4.30
C PRO A 10 14.16 42.18 -4.57
N ASP A 11 12.89 41.79 -4.47
CA ASP A 11 12.42 40.47 -4.88
C ASP A 11 12.92 40.24 -6.31
N VAL A 12 13.87 39.32 -6.47
CA VAL A 12 14.36 38.94 -7.79
C VAL A 12 13.19 38.27 -8.49
N GLU A 13 12.64 38.94 -9.50
CA GLU A 13 11.53 38.42 -10.28
C GLU A 13 11.95 37.04 -10.84
N PRO A 14 11.25 35.96 -10.50
CA PRO A 14 11.70 34.62 -10.86
C PRO A 14 11.32 34.33 -12.33
N TYR A 15 12.18 33.63 -13.06
CA TYR A 15 12.02 33.38 -14.50
C TYR A 15 11.68 31.91 -14.78
N GLY A 16 10.93 31.65 -15.85
CA GLY A 16 10.66 30.32 -16.39
C GLY A 16 10.90 30.28 -17.89
N CYS A 17 10.91 29.09 -18.48
CA CYS A 17 11.09 28.95 -19.92
C CYS A 17 9.75 29.09 -20.68
N ALA A 18 9.68 29.95 -21.70
CA ALA A 18 8.50 30.10 -22.54
C ALA A 18 8.11 28.80 -23.29
N VAL A 19 9.10 27.94 -23.59
CA VAL A 19 8.92 26.70 -24.36
C VAL A 19 8.38 25.57 -23.48
N CYS A 20 9.11 25.18 -22.43
CA CYS A 20 8.75 24.04 -21.57
C CYS A 20 8.01 24.42 -20.28
N ARG A 21 7.89 25.71 -19.96
CA ARG A 21 7.21 26.23 -18.75
C ARG A 21 7.82 25.80 -17.41
N ILE A 22 9.07 25.33 -17.41
CA ILE A 22 9.85 24.98 -16.21
C ILE A 22 10.56 26.24 -15.67
N PRO A 23 10.63 26.45 -14.35
CA PRO A 23 11.45 27.51 -13.74
C PRO A 23 12.92 27.43 -14.15
N LEU A 24 13.57 28.58 -14.34
CA LEU A 24 14.98 28.68 -14.75
C LEU A 24 15.83 29.20 -13.59
N ASN A 25 17.04 28.63 -13.46
CA ASN A 25 18.07 29.12 -12.56
C ASN A 25 18.81 30.30 -13.21
N ALA A 26 18.96 31.40 -12.48
CA ALA A 26 19.69 32.59 -12.92
C ALA A 26 21.12 32.61 -12.36
N TYR A 27 22.11 32.73 -13.23
CA TYR A 27 23.53 32.79 -12.88
C TYR A 27 24.10 34.16 -13.24
N LYS A 28 24.66 34.84 -12.25
CA LYS A 28 25.33 36.14 -12.40
C LYS A 28 26.83 35.93 -12.40
N ARG A 29 27.53 36.55 -13.36
CA ARG A 29 29.01 36.61 -13.38
C ARG A 29 29.45 38.07 -13.52
N PRO A 30 30.53 38.50 -12.85
CA PRO A 30 31.03 39.87 -12.97
C PRO A 30 31.27 40.27 -14.44
N GLY A 31 30.68 41.39 -14.87
CA GLY A 31 30.85 41.93 -16.23
C GLY A 31 30.19 41.12 -17.36
N LYS A 32 29.31 40.15 -17.06
CA LYS A 32 28.59 39.34 -18.07
C LYS A 32 27.07 39.46 -17.87
N PRO A 33 26.27 39.30 -18.94
CA PRO A 33 24.82 39.20 -18.82
C PRO A 33 24.44 37.96 -18.00
N VAL A 34 23.27 38.02 -17.35
CA VAL A 34 22.71 36.90 -16.57
C VAL A 34 22.45 35.72 -17.49
N ALA A 35 22.95 34.53 -17.12
CA ALA A 35 22.70 33.30 -17.84
C ALA A 35 21.56 32.53 -17.18
N PHE A 36 20.56 32.13 -17.96
CA PHE A 36 19.46 31.30 -17.49
C PHE A 36 19.65 29.85 -17.92
N LEU A 37 19.42 28.90 -17.00
CA LEU A 37 19.61 27.48 -17.26
C LEU A 37 18.48 26.66 -16.64
N HIS A 38 18.13 25.54 -17.28
CA HIS A 38 17.23 24.56 -16.68
C HIS A 38 17.90 23.94 -15.42
N PRO A 39 17.13 23.67 -14.34
CA PRO A 39 17.65 23.09 -13.11
C PRO A 39 18.28 21.71 -13.27
N ASP A 40 17.97 21.00 -14.34
CA ASP A 40 18.50 19.67 -14.67
C ASP A 40 18.98 19.69 -16.14
N ARG A 41 20.29 19.89 -16.34
CA ARG A 41 20.91 20.16 -17.64
C ARG A 41 20.84 19.01 -18.66
N ALA A 42 20.17 17.90 -18.36
CA ALA A 42 20.21 16.68 -19.18
C ALA A 42 18.99 16.43 -20.08
N THR A 43 17.86 17.12 -19.91
CA THR A 43 16.58 16.66 -20.53
C THR A 43 15.84 17.63 -21.42
N ALA A 44 16.25 18.91 -21.53
CA ALA A 44 15.59 19.84 -22.44
C ALA A 44 16.22 19.73 -23.84
N ASP A 45 15.41 19.43 -24.84
CA ASP A 45 15.79 19.38 -26.26
C ASP A 45 15.84 20.77 -26.92
N HIS A 46 15.77 21.84 -26.11
CA HIS A 46 15.78 23.23 -26.54
C HIS A 46 16.66 24.12 -25.64
N ALA A 47 17.09 25.26 -26.20
CA ALA A 47 17.74 26.30 -25.42
C ALA A 47 16.74 26.98 -24.46
N PRO A 48 17.18 27.47 -23.28
CA PRO A 48 16.31 28.19 -22.36
C PRO A 48 15.85 29.52 -22.99
N ASP A 49 14.54 29.77 -22.93
CA ASP A 49 13.89 31.00 -23.40
C ASP A 49 13.25 31.72 -22.20
N PRO A 50 13.97 32.61 -21.50
CA PRO A 50 13.56 33.14 -20.21
C PRO A 50 12.46 34.20 -20.32
N VAL A 51 11.34 33.95 -19.66
CA VAL A 51 10.26 34.92 -19.43
C VAL A 51 9.95 35.01 -17.93
N PRO A 52 9.54 36.18 -17.43
CA PRO A 52 9.07 36.28 -16.05
C PRO A 52 7.97 35.27 -15.74
N LEU A 53 8.04 34.60 -14.59
CA LEU A 53 7.02 33.61 -14.19
C LEU A 53 5.62 34.20 -14.13
N SER A 54 5.50 35.51 -13.87
CA SER A 54 4.25 36.29 -13.92
C SER A 54 3.59 36.29 -15.29
N GLN A 55 4.35 36.05 -16.36
CA GLN A 55 3.89 36.05 -17.75
C GLN A 55 3.58 34.63 -18.27
N LEU A 56 3.90 33.58 -17.50
CA LEU A 56 3.59 32.20 -17.87
C LEU A 56 2.17 31.84 -17.42
N PRO A 57 1.29 31.39 -18.34
CA PRO A 57 -0.09 31.05 -17.99
C PRO A 57 -0.19 29.81 -17.09
N THR A 58 0.83 28.96 -17.11
CA THR A 58 0.97 27.74 -16.29
C THR A 58 2.46 27.48 -16.09
N VAL A 59 2.83 27.02 -14.90
CA VAL A 59 4.22 26.68 -14.55
C VAL A 59 4.25 25.21 -14.19
N GLU A 60 5.11 24.45 -14.86
CA GLU A 60 5.34 23.05 -14.51
C GLU A 60 6.35 23.01 -13.36
N THR A 61 5.84 22.98 -12.13
CA THR A 61 6.66 22.98 -10.93
C THR A 61 7.15 21.58 -10.58
N VAL A 62 8.38 21.50 -10.13
CA VAL A 62 8.98 20.29 -9.56
C VAL A 62 9.35 20.56 -8.10
N CYS A 63 9.61 19.51 -7.33
CA CYS A 63 10.10 19.64 -5.98
C CYS A 63 11.53 20.20 -6.00
N ASP A 64 11.78 21.33 -5.33
CA ASP A 64 13.08 22.00 -5.31
C ASP A 64 14.15 21.21 -4.54
N PHE A 65 13.74 20.24 -3.74
CA PHE A 65 14.65 19.40 -2.95
C PHE A 65 15.13 18.14 -3.68
N CYS A 66 14.23 17.46 -4.38
CA CYS A 66 14.53 16.14 -4.97
C CYS A 66 14.10 16.02 -6.43
N SER A 67 13.64 17.12 -7.02
CA SER A 67 13.18 17.23 -8.41
C SER A 67 12.04 16.27 -8.78
N ALA A 68 11.31 15.75 -7.79
CA ALA A 68 10.09 14.98 -8.02
C ALA A 68 9.01 15.85 -8.67
N PRO A 69 8.24 15.34 -9.64
CA PRO A 69 7.13 16.08 -10.23
C PRO A 69 6.01 16.32 -9.22
N ASN A 70 5.14 17.30 -9.49
CA ASN A 70 3.92 17.61 -8.72
C ASN A 70 4.18 17.93 -7.23
N PRO A 71 4.86 19.05 -6.92
CA PRO A 71 4.95 19.51 -5.54
C PRO A 71 3.55 19.87 -5.00
N VAL A 72 3.36 19.65 -3.70
CA VAL A 72 2.06 19.76 -3.00
C VAL A 72 2.07 20.85 -1.93
N ALA A 73 3.25 21.35 -1.59
CA ALA A 73 3.47 22.33 -0.55
C ALA A 73 4.52 23.34 -0.99
N SER A 74 4.39 24.58 -0.57
CA SER A 74 5.45 25.58 -0.59
C SER A 74 5.85 25.94 0.83
N PHE A 75 7.14 26.22 0.99
CA PHE A 75 7.76 26.65 2.23
C PHE A 75 8.53 27.93 1.96
N ALA A 76 8.34 28.92 2.85
CA ALA A 76 9.11 30.14 2.82
C ALA A 76 10.36 29.95 3.69
N PHE A 77 11.52 29.88 3.05
CA PHE A 77 12.84 29.92 3.66
C PHE A 77 13.45 31.31 3.50
N SER A 78 14.49 31.58 4.28
CA SER A 78 15.39 32.70 4.00
C SER A 78 16.04 32.53 2.62
N SER A 79 16.16 33.61 1.85
CA SER A 79 16.80 33.54 0.53
C SER A 79 18.23 33.04 0.66
N LEU A 80 18.63 32.16 -0.25
CA LEU A 80 19.95 31.54 -0.27
C LEU A 80 20.67 31.89 -1.55
N GLU A 81 21.87 32.44 -1.38
CA GLU A 81 22.77 32.77 -2.48
C GLU A 81 23.97 31.83 -2.44
N ILE A 82 24.19 31.08 -3.53
CA ILE A 82 25.37 30.24 -3.72
C ILE A 82 26.42 31.08 -4.45
N ILE A 83 27.56 31.29 -3.82
CA ILE A 83 28.72 31.94 -4.43
C ILE A 83 29.77 30.87 -4.75
N ALA A 84 30.08 30.71 -6.04
CA ALA A 84 31.26 29.98 -6.49
C ALA A 84 32.43 30.96 -6.61
N VAL A 85 33.49 30.69 -5.86
CA VAL A 85 34.75 31.44 -5.90
C VAL A 85 35.75 30.79 -6.85
N ASP A 86 36.68 31.57 -7.41
CA ASP A 86 37.81 31.05 -8.18
C ASP A 86 38.97 30.59 -7.26
N GLU A 87 40.08 30.17 -7.86
CA GLU A 87 41.29 29.71 -7.15
C GLU A 87 41.92 30.78 -6.24
N ASN A 88 41.49 32.05 -6.35
CA ASN A 88 41.96 33.17 -5.55
C ASN A 88 40.91 33.67 -4.53
N ASP A 89 39.89 32.85 -4.22
CA ASP A 89 38.76 33.20 -3.35
C ASP A 89 37.95 34.43 -3.82
N THR A 90 38.05 34.80 -5.10
CA THR A 90 37.24 35.90 -5.64
C THR A 90 35.91 35.37 -6.21
N PRO A 91 34.77 36.05 -5.99
CA PRO A 91 33.48 35.60 -6.51
C PRO A 91 33.48 35.50 -8.04
N ALA A 92 33.45 34.27 -8.56
CA ALA A 92 33.48 33.99 -9.99
C ALA A 92 32.07 33.85 -10.58
N MET A 93 31.13 33.33 -9.79
CA MET A 93 29.75 33.13 -10.20
C MET A 93 28.82 33.08 -8.99
N THR A 94 27.66 33.70 -9.12
CA THR A 94 26.64 33.70 -8.06
C THR A 94 25.32 33.17 -8.59
N GLN A 95 24.67 32.30 -7.83
CA GLN A 95 23.35 31.74 -8.09
C GLN A 95 22.42 32.06 -6.93
N ASP A 96 21.32 32.75 -7.22
CA ASP A 96 20.25 33.00 -6.26
C ASP A 96 19.22 31.86 -6.35
N LEU A 97 18.93 31.23 -5.22
CA LEU A 97 17.96 30.13 -5.11
C LEU A 97 16.59 30.58 -4.63
N GLY A 98 16.43 31.86 -4.25
CA GLY A 98 15.18 32.41 -3.74
C GLY A 98 14.70 31.83 -2.40
N GLY A 99 13.62 32.41 -1.89
CA GLY A 99 13.04 32.06 -0.58
C GLY A 99 11.81 31.14 -0.62
N ASN A 100 11.21 30.87 -1.78
CA ASN A 100 10.01 30.04 -1.86
C ASN A 100 10.32 28.70 -2.51
N TRP A 101 10.28 27.63 -1.71
CA TRP A 101 10.64 26.28 -2.13
C TRP A 101 9.42 25.37 -2.17
N ALA A 102 9.13 24.82 -3.33
CA ALA A 102 8.11 23.83 -3.58
C ALA A 102 8.61 22.43 -3.18
N ALA A 103 7.79 21.69 -2.45
CA ALA A 103 8.10 20.34 -1.97
C ALA A 103 7.03 19.35 -2.38
N CYS A 104 7.47 18.18 -2.87
CA CYS A 104 6.61 17.00 -2.93
C CYS A 104 6.29 16.52 -1.51
N GLU A 105 5.23 15.71 -1.35
CA GLU A 105 4.76 15.25 -0.03
C GLU A 105 5.89 14.63 0.82
N GLY A 106 6.77 13.84 0.19
CA GLY A 106 7.91 13.23 0.88
C GLY A 106 8.92 14.24 1.42
N CYS A 107 9.23 15.29 0.66
CA CYS A 107 10.13 16.36 1.13
C CYS A 107 9.43 17.30 2.11
N ALA A 108 8.13 17.56 1.93
CA ALA A 108 7.34 18.40 2.83
C ALA A 108 7.32 17.83 4.25
N ARG A 109 7.09 16.51 4.40
CA ARG A 109 7.15 15.83 5.70
C ARG A 109 8.52 15.96 6.36
N LEU A 110 9.60 15.81 5.59
CA LEU A 110 10.98 15.95 6.08
C LEU A 110 11.29 17.39 6.51
N VAL A 111 10.74 18.39 5.81
CA VAL A 111 10.83 19.81 6.19
C VAL A 111 10.09 20.08 7.49
N GLU A 112 8.86 19.56 7.63
CA GLU A 112 8.01 19.74 8.82
C GLU A 112 8.66 19.19 10.10
N ILE A 113 9.33 18.03 10.00
CA ILE A 113 10.05 17.42 11.12
C ILE A 113 11.53 17.87 11.22
N ARG A 114 11.97 18.76 10.31
CA ARG A 114 13.34 19.26 10.19
C ARG A 114 14.42 18.17 10.06
N ASP A 115 14.11 17.06 9.38
CA ASP A 115 15.07 15.99 9.10
C ASP A 115 15.94 16.31 7.87
N VAL A 116 16.97 17.12 8.09
CA VAL A 116 17.94 17.56 7.06
C VAL A 116 18.70 16.38 6.45
N ALA A 117 19.02 15.36 7.27
CA ALA A 117 19.76 14.19 6.82
C ALA A 117 18.91 13.32 5.90
N GLY A 118 17.65 13.05 6.28
CA GLY A 118 16.69 12.34 5.45
C GLY A 118 16.36 13.08 4.16
N LEU A 119 16.26 14.42 4.21
CA LEU A 119 16.05 15.27 3.03
C LEU A 119 17.20 15.17 2.04
N THR A 120 18.44 15.24 2.54
CA THR A 120 19.67 15.10 1.74
C THR A 120 19.81 13.71 1.14
N ALA A 121 19.56 12.66 1.92
CA ALA A 121 19.58 11.28 1.43
C ALA A 121 18.55 11.06 0.32
N ARG A 122 17.34 11.61 0.48
CA ARG A 122 16.26 11.53 -0.51
C ARG A 122 16.61 12.27 -1.80
N ALA A 123 17.18 13.47 -1.71
CA ALA A 123 17.64 14.24 -2.86
C ALA A 123 18.74 13.49 -3.64
N ALA A 124 19.77 13.02 -2.94
CA ALA A 124 20.87 12.25 -3.54
C ALA A 124 20.38 10.96 -4.21
N ALA A 125 19.47 10.22 -3.57
CA ALA A 125 18.89 9.01 -4.14
C ALA A 125 18.11 9.29 -5.44
N ARG A 126 17.35 10.40 -5.49
CA ARG A 126 16.59 10.80 -6.67
C ARG A 126 17.48 11.28 -7.81
N ALA A 127 18.53 12.04 -7.52
CA ALA A 127 19.51 12.45 -8.51
C ALA A 127 20.23 11.25 -9.14
N ARG A 128 20.63 10.25 -8.33
CA ARG A 128 21.20 8.99 -8.84
C ARG A 128 20.27 8.24 -9.79
N ARG A 129 18.97 8.19 -9.49
CA ARG A 129 17.96 7.56 -10.37
C ARG A 129 17.82 8.27 -11.72
N ARG A 130 18.16 9.56 -11.80
CA ARG A 130 18.19 10.33 -13.04
C ARG A 130 19.50 10.21 -13.82
N GLY A 131 20.44 9.38 -13.35
CA GLY A 131 21.77 9.26 -13.94
C GLY A 131 22.68 10.47 -13.65
N ILE A 132 22.30 11.31 -12.68
CA ILE A 132 23.10 12.46 -12.28
C ILE A 132 24.07 12.00 -11.19
N PRO A 133 25.40 12.09 -11.41
CA PRO A 133 26.38 11.83 -10.37
C PRO A 133 26.29 12.97 -9.34
N ALA A 134 25.45 12.80 -8.33
CA ALA A 134 25.28 13.76 -7.24
C ALA A 134 25.76 13.14 -5.92
N PRO A 135 26.98 13.48 -5.47
CA PRO A 135 27.45 13.13 -4.14
C PRO A 135 26.53 13.70 -3.06
N MET A 136 26.39 13.00 -1.93
CA MET A 136 25.70 13.57 -0.75
C MET A 136 26.34 14.89 -0.29
N GLU A 137 27.63 15.05 -0.56
CA GLU A 137 28.44 16.24 -0.28
C GLU A 137 27.98 17.48 -1.07
N THR A 138 27.21 17.33 -2.15
CA THR A 138 26.68 18.47 -2.92
C THR A 138 25.37 18.99 -2.34
N PHE A 139 24.46 18.11 -1.91
CA PHE A 139 23.15 18.52 -1.37
C PHE A 139 23.18 18.79 0.14
N GLY A 140 24.08 18.12 0.86
CA GLY A 140 24.18 18.22 2.32
C GLY A 140 24.43 19.65 2.81
N PRO A 141 25.47 20.34 2.33
CA PRO A 141 25.77 21.72 2.72
C PRO A 141 24.62 22.68 2.37
N LEU A 142 23.98 22.50 1.22
CA LEU A 142 22.83 23.33 0.80
C LEU A 142 21.64 23.18 1.75
N HIS A 143 21.20 21.95 2.04
CA HIS A 143 20.09 21.74 2.96
C HIS A 143 20.45 22.17 4.39
N GLN A 144 21.68 21.95 4.83
CA GLN A 144 22.13 22.44 6.13
C GLN A 144 22.07 23.97 6.21
N ALA A 145 22.56 24.67 5.20
CA ALA A 145 22.50 26.13 5.13
C ALA A 145 21.05 26.65 5.10
N LEU A 146 20.16 26.00 4.36
CA LEU A 146 18.74 26.35 4.24
C LEU A 146 18.01 26.28 5.60
N PHE A 147 18.25 25.22 6.37
CA PHE A 147 17.65 25.06 7.69
C PHE A 147 18.36 25.88 8.77
N ALA A 148 19.66 26.15 8.64
CA ALA A 148 20.39 27.04 9.54
C ALA A 148 19.92 28.49 9.39
N ALA A 149 19.70 28.94 8.15
CA ALA A 149 19.19 30.28 7.84
C ALA A 149 17.69 30.46 8.17
N THR A 150 16.97 29.36 8.43
CA THR A 150 15.54 29.36 8.79
C THR A 150 15.35 28.59 10.11
N PRO A 151 15.59 29.24 11.28
CA PRO A 151 15.69 28.56 12.58
C PRO A 151 14.39 27.91 13.03
N THR A 152 13.24 28.46 12.62
CA THR A 152 11.91 27.92 12.89
C THR A 152 11.46 27.03 11.73
N THR A 153 10.66 26.00 12.02
CA THR A 153 10.04 25.20 10.95
C THR A 153 9.13 26.10 10.11
N PRO A 154 9.39 26.25 8.80
CA PRO A 154 8.54 27.08 7.97
C PRO A 154 7.14 26.45 7.85
N PRO A 155 6.06 27.25 7.93
CA PRO A 155 4.71 26.73 7.85
C PRO A 155 4.43 26.19 6.45
N ARG A 156 3.86 24.98 6.38
CA ARG A 156 3.40 24.40 5.11
C ARG A 156 2.29 25.25 4.51
N ARG A 157 2.51 25.77 3.30
CA ARG A 157 1.46 26.40 2.49
C ARG A 157 1.04 25.42 1.40
N PRO A 158 -0.24 25.00 1.34
CA PRO A 158 -0.72 24.14 0.27
C PRO A 158 -0.51 24.81 -1.10
N LEU A 159 0.12 24.10 -2.03
CA LEU A 159 0.13 24.51 -3.43
C LEU A 159 -1.14 23.99 -4.09
N HIS A 160 -2.13 24.87 -4.28
CA HIS A 160 -3.32 24.54 -5.07
C HIS A 160 -2.92 24.50 -6.55
N VAL A 161 -2.76 23.29 -7.08
CA VAL A 161 -2.76 23.08 -8.54
C VAL A 161 -4.15 23.47 -9.02
N THR A 162 -4.28 24.60 -9.71
CA THR A 162 -5.50 25.02 -10.41
C THR A 162 -5.74 24.10 -11.61
N ALA A 163 -6.17 22.87 -11.36
CA ALA A 163 -6.91 22.10 -12.34
C ALA A 163 -8.34 22.62 -12.35
N GLN A 164 -8.67 23.45 -13.33
CA GLN A 164 -10.01 24.05 -13.45
C GLN A 164 -11.03 22.99 -13.91
N PRO A 165 -12.12 22.72 -13.16
CA PRO A 165 -13.20 21.84 -13.60
C PRO A 165 -14.34 22.66 -14.25
N ALA A 166 -14.97 22.11 -15.29
CA ALA A 166 -16.23 22.64 -15.83
C ALA A 166 -17.42 22.39 -14.85
N PRO A 167 -18.44 23.28 -14.78
CA PRO A 167 -19.49 23.27 -13.74
C PRO A 167 -20.81 22.60 -14.22
N PRO A 168 -21.93 22.61 -13.44
CA PRO A 168 -22.08 22.11 -12.06
C PRO A 168 -23.40 21.29 -11.85
N THR A 169 -23.51 20.52 -10.75
CA THR A 169 -24.70 20.54 -9.86
C THR A 169 -24.41 19.90 -8.48
N ALA A 170 -24.50 20.74 -7.45
CA ALA A 170 -24.96 20.59 -6.03
C ALA A 170 -24.87 19.21 -5.31
N ALA A 171 -24.51 19.05 -4.03
CA ALA A 171 -24.43 19.92 -2.84
C ALA A 171 -23.53 19.26 -1.74
N PRO A 172 -23.49 19.72 -0.46
CA PRO A 172 -22.32 20.30 0.18
C PRO A 172 -21.55 19.37 1.15
N ALA A 173 -20.41 19.91 1.59
CA ALA A 173 -19.30 19.31 2.34
C ALA A 173 -19.62 18.81 3.76
N ALA A 174 -18.86 17.79 4.19
CA ALA A 174 -18.71 17.41 5.59
C ALA A 174 -17.27 17.68 6.10
N ASN A 175 -17.23 18.43 7.21
CA ASN A 175 -16.19 18.77 8.19
C ASN A 175 -14.83 18.00 8.17
N PRO A 176 -13.65 18.67 8.27
CA PRO A 176 -12.33 18.06 8.11
C PRO A 176 -11.71 17.42 9.37
N SER A 177 -12.49 17.08 10.40
CA SER A 177 -11.98 16.35 11.59
C SER A 177 -11.97 14.82 11.41
N ARG A 178 -12.27 14.32 10.21
CA ARG A 178 -12.40 12.90 9.93
C ARG A 178 -11.17 12.41 9.16
N PRO A 179 -10.47 11.34 9.61
CA PRO A 179 -9.44 10.72 8.79
C PRO A 179 -10.03 10.42 7.41
N ALA A 180 -9.26 10.75 6.35
CA ALA A 180 -9.67 10.56 4.96
C ALA A 180 -10.31 9.16 4.84
N ALA A 181 -11.55 9.12 4.33
CA ALA A 181 -12.23 7.85 4.11
C ALA A 181 -11.30 6.98 3.25
N PRO A 182 -11.09 5.70 3.61
CA PRO A 182 -10.32 4.81 2.76
C PRO A 182 -10.91 4.84 1.34
N PRO A 183 -10.07 4.79 0.30
CA PRO A 183 -10.54 4.88 -1.08
C PRO A 183 -11.67 3.88 -1.30
N GLU A 184 -12.75 4.30 -1.94
CA GLU A 184 -13.92 3.46 -2.17
C GLU A 184 -13.53 2.30 -3.10
N VAL A 185 -13.24 1.14 -2.52
CA VAL A 185 -12.77 -0.01 -3.29
C VAL A 185 -13.96 -0.67 -3.97
N ARG A 186 -13.94 -0.70 -5.31
CA ARG A 186 -14.91 -1.45 -6.09
C ARG A 186 -14.76 -2.95 -5.80
N ALA A 187 -15.74 -3.52 -5.08
CA ALA A 187 -15.74 -4.94 -4.73
C ALA A 187 -15.74 -5.83 -6.00
N LEU A 188 -14.78 -6.76 -6.07
CA LEU A 188 -14.76 -7.80 -7.10
C LEU A 188 -15.92 -8.77 -6.88
N ARG A 189 -16.61 -9.14 -7.97
CA ARG A 189 -17.75 -10.05 -7.92
C ARG A 189 -17.29 -11.50 -8.12
N PRO A 190 -17.98 -12.51 -7.57
CA PRO A 190 -17.57 -13.90 -7.71
C PRO A 190 -17.31 -14.34 -9.16
N HIS A 191 -18.22 -13.98 -10.07
CA HIS A 191 -18.13 -14.36 -11.49
C HIS A 191 -16.92 -13.77 -12.22
N THR A 192 -16.27 -12.72 -11.69
CA THR A 192 -15.07 -12.12 -12.30
C THR A 192 -13.77 -12.82 -11.88
N LEU A 193 -13.79 -13.67 -10.83
CA LEU A 193 -12.58 -14.30 -10.28
C LEU A 193 -11.81 -15.16 -11.28
N PRO A 194 -12.44 -15.98 -12.16
CA PRO A 194 -11.69 -16.71 -13.18
C PRO A 194 -10.85 -15.80 -14.08
N LYS A 195 -11.41 -14.64 -14.45
CA LYS A 195 -10.72 -13.63 -15.26
C LYS A 195 -9.63 -12.93 -14.46
N VAL A 196 -9.87 -12.65 -13.17
CA VAL A 196 -8.86 -12.08 -12.25
C VAL A 196 -7.67 -13.03 -12.12
N ARG A 197 -7.92 -14.32 -11.91
CA ARG A 197 -6.91 -15.38 -11.87
C ARG A 197 -6.11 -15.41 -13.17
N ASP A 198 -6.77 -15.49 -14.32
CA ASP A 198 -6.07 -15.55 -15.62
C ASP A 198 -5.21 -14.30 -15.86
N ARG A 199 -5.68 -13.11 -15.46
CA ARG A 199 -4.88 -11.88 -15.53
C ARG A 199 -3.71 -11.87 -14.57
N LEU A 200 -3.87 -12.40 -13.36
CA LEU A 200 -2.76 -12.53 -12.41
C LEU A 200 -1.71 -13.52 -12.91
N VAL A 201 -2.10 -14.67 -13.46
CA VAL A 201 -1.17 -15.62 -14.09
C VAL A 201 -0.40 -14.94 -15.22
N LYS A 202 -1.10 -14.23 -16.11
CA LYS A 202 -0.48 -13.46 -17.18
C LYS A 202 0.49 -12.41 -16.63
N PHE A 203 0.05 -11.62 -15.65
CA PHE A 203 0.87 -10.61 -15.00
C PHE A 203 2.16 -11.22 -14.50
N TRP A 204 2.12 -12.25 -13.66
CA TRP A 204 3.33 -12.88 -13.11
C TRP A 204 4.25 -13.44 -14.19
N ARG A 205 3.70 -14.03 -15.26
CA ARG A 205 4.50 -14.57 -16.37
C ARG A 205 5.14 -13.50 -17.27
N THR A 206 4.52 -12.31 -17.38
CA THR A 206 4.97 -11.30 -18.35
C THR A 206 5.44 -10.02 -17.71
N SER A 207 4.57 -9.35 -16.95
CA SER A 207 4.80 -8.00 -16.44
C SER A 207 5.32 -7.97 -15.00
N GLY A 208 5.25 -9.10 -14.30
CA GLY A 208 5.70 -9.30 -12.93
C GLY A 208 7.18 -9.01 -12.74
N PRO A 209 8.10 -9.55 -13.57
CA PRO A 209 9.53 -9.26 -13.45
C PRO A 209 9.82 -7.75 -13.54
N ALA A 210 9.28 -7.07 -14.55
CA ALA A 210 9.48 -5.63 -14.73
C ALA A 210 8.82 -4.81 -13.60
N PHE A 211 7.65 -5.22 -13.12
CA PHE A 211 6.97 -4.57 -12.01
C PHE A 211 7.77 -4.67 -10.70
N LEU A 212 8.26 -5.86 -10.37
CA LEU A 212 9.07 -6.09 -9.19
C LEU A 212 10.45 -5.43 -9.30
N LEU A 213 11.07 -5.48 -10.48
CA LEU A 213 12.33 -4.77 -10.72
C LEU A 213 12.16 -3.27 -10.52
N ALA A 214 11.05 -2.69 -10.99
CA ALA A 214 10.74 -1.28 -10.73
C ALA A 214 10.58 -1.00 -9.23
N ALA A 215 9.85 -1.85 -8.50
CA ALA A 215 9.69 -1.71 -7.05
C ALA A 215 11.04 -1.82 -6.31
N LEU A 216 11.88 -2.81 -6.65
CA LEU A 216 13.23 -2.99 -6.08
C LEU A 216 14.13 -1.79 -6.39
N THR A 217 14.09 -1.29 -7.64
CA THR A 217 14.80 -0.07 -8.06
C THR A 217 14.33 1.16 -7.29
N ASP A 218 13.05 1.17 -6.90
CA ASP A 218 12.46 2.21 -6.08
C ASP A 218 12.82 2.13 -4.60
N GLY A 219 13.59 1.11 -4.19
CA GLY A 219 14.09 0.92 -2.82
C GLY A 219 13.25 -0.05 -1.99
N ALA A 220 12.14 -0.55 -2.56
CA ALA A 220 11.27 -1.49 -1.89
C ALA A 220 12.00 -2.81 -1.66
N ARG A 221 11.89 -3.39 -0.46
CA ARG A 221 12.45 -4.71 -0.15
C ARG A 221 11.46 -5.81 -0.46
N TYR A 222 11.76 -6.67 -1.43
CA TYR A 222 10.84 -7.73 -1.83
C TYR A 222 11.35 -9.11 -1.38
N PRO A 223 10.73 -9.73 -0.36
CA PRO A 223 11.15 -11.05 0.11
C PRO A 223 10.68 -12.15 -0.84
N ILE A 224 11.48 -13.20 -1.00
CA ILE A 224 11.16 -14.45 -1.72
C ILE A 224 11.45 -15.68 -0.84
N PRO A 225 10.92 -16.88 -1.19
CA PRO A 225 11.29 -18.10 -0.48
C PRO A 225 12.80 -18.35 -0.55
N GLY A 226 13.45 -18.53 0.61
CA GLY A 226 14.91 -18.64 0.69
C GLY A 226 15.50 -19.79 -0.11
N HIS A 227 14.79 -20.92 -0.20
CA HIS A 227 15.22 -22.09 -0.97
C HIS A 227 15.34 -21.84 -2.48
N MET A 228 14.86 -20.70 -2.97
CA MET A 228 15.02 -20.28 -4.36
C MET A 228 16.37 -19.62 -4.62
N LEU A 229 17.12 -19.25 -3.59
CA LEU A 229 18.46 -18.71 -3.75
C LEU A 229 19.45 -19.84 -4.08
N PRO A 230 20.36 -19.64 -5.06
CA PRO A 230 21.36 -20.64 -5.41
C PRO A 230 22.16 -21.12 -4.19
N GLY A 231 22.18 -22.43 -3.95
CA GLY A 231 22.91 -23.06 -2.85
C GLY A 231 22.25 -22.97 -1.47
N ALA A 232 21.07 -22.37 -1.35
CA ALA A 232 20.34 -22.31 -0.09
C ALA A 232 19.66 -23.66 0.27
N PRO A 233 19.58 -24.01 1.57
CA PRO A 233 18.85 -25.20 1.99
C PRO A 233 17.33 -25.06 1.76
N LEU A 234 16.61 -26.18 1.71
CA LEU A 234 15.16 -26.20 1.47
C LEU A 234 14.35 -25.45 2.53
N ASP A 235 14.86 -25.33 3.75
CA ASP A 235 14.23 -24.64 4.88
C ASP A 235 14.79 -23.22 5.11
N ALA A 236 15.54 -22.69 4.14
CA ALA A 236 16.09 -21.34 4.22
C ALA A 236 14.97 -20.29 4.46
N PRO A 237 15.20 -19.33 5.38
CA PRO A 237 14.22 -18.29 5.66
C PRO A 237 13.99 -17.41 4.44
N ALA A 238 12.88 -16.68 4.42
CA ALA A 238 12.64 -15.69 3.37
C ALA A 238 13.81 -14.70 3.28
N ALA A 239 14.19 -14.35 2.06
CA ALA A 239 15.33 -13.47 1.79
C ALA A 239 14.92 -12.40 0.78
N ASP A 240 15.48 -11.20 0.93
CA ASP A 240 15.25 -10.11 -0.02
C ASP A 240 15.93 -10.39 -1.35
N ILE A 241 15.27 -10.06 -2.46
CA ILE A 241 15.86 -10.16 -3.80
C ILE A 241 16.98 -9.13 -3.96
N ASP A 242 18.14 -9.57 -4.44
CA ASP A 242 19.18 -8.70 -4.96
C ASP A 242 18.81 -8.26 -6.40
N PHE A 243 18.59 -6.95 -6.59
CA PHE A 243 18.22 -6.37 -7.89
C PHE A 243 19.30 -6.53 -8.96
N THR A 244 20.54 -6.88 -8.59
CA THR A 244 21.64 -7.11 -9.52
C THR A 244 21.61 -8.49 -10.18
N ASN A 245 20.81 -9.44 -9.64
CA ASN A 245 20.63 -10.77 -10.22
C ASN A 245 19.18 -11.01 -10.68
N PRO A 246 18.91 -11.08 -12.00
CA PRO A 246 17.56 -11.27 -12.53
C PRO A 246 17.02 -12.71 -12.40
N GLU A 247 17.86 -13.70 -12.08
CA GLU A 247 17.45 -15.11 -12.05
C GLU A 247 16.47 -15.44 -10.91
N PRO A 248 16.74 -15.10 -9.63
CA PRO A 248 15.79 -15.34 -8.54
C PRO A 248 14.44 -14.67 -8.78
N LEU A 249 14.45 -13.50 -9.42
CA LEU A 249 13.24 -12.76 -9.78
C LEU A 249 12.39 -13.51 -10.82
N SER A 250 13.04 -14.05 -11.85
CA SER A 250 12.38 -14.83 -12.90
C SER A 250 11.78 -16.13 -12.34
N GLN A 251 12.54 -16.83 -11.49
CA GLN A 251 12.06 -18.04 -10.81
C GLN A 251 10.89 -17.73 -9.87
N TYR A 252 10.99 -16.64 -9.09
CA TYR A 252 9.94 -16.23 -8.16
C TYR A 252 8.63 -15.91 -8.88
N THR A 253 8.68 -15.12 -9.94
CA THR A 253 7.49 -14.76 -10.72
C THR A 253 6.86 -15.98 -11.39
N ALA A 254 7.66 -16.94 -11.86
CA ALA A 254 7.17 -18.23 -12.34
C ALA A 254 6.48 -19.05 -11.23
N LEU A 255 7.07 -19.10 -10.02
CA LEU A 255 6.47 -19.77 -8.87
C LEU A 255 5.10 -19.15 -8.51
N MET A 256 5.01 -17.82 -8.45
CA MET A 256 3.76 -17.12 -8.16
C MET A 256 2.69 -17.40 -9.23
N ALA A 257 3.06 -17.40 -10.51
CA ALA A 257 2.15 -17.78 -11.59
C ALA A 257 1.60 -19.20 -11.42
N ASN A 258 2.46 -20.15 -11.06
CA ASN A 258 2.07 -21.55 -10.86
C ASN A 258 1.13 -21.72 -9.66
N HIS A 259 1.38 -21.03 -8.54
CA HIS A 259 0.47 -21.06 -7.38
C HIS A 259 -0.93 -20.53 -7.74
N ILE A 260 -1.02 -19.46 -8.53
CA ILE A 260 -2.32 -18.91 -8.95
C ILE A 260 -3.02 -19.82 -9.95
N GLU A 261 -2.29 -20.37 -10.90
CA GLU A 261 -2.85 -21.21 -11.96
C GLU A 261 -3.45 -22.50 -11.37
N ASN A 262 -2.77 -23.10 -10.40
CA ASN A 262 -3.23 -24.29 -9.68
C ASN A 262 -4.19 -23.98 -8.53
N GLY A 263 -4.22 -22.73 -8.08
CA GLY A 263 -4.97 -22.29 -6.92
C GLY A 263 -6.49 -22.42 -7.06
N ARG A 264 -7.13 -22.90 -5.99
CA ARG A 264 -8.59 -22.80 -5.86
C ARG A 264 -8.99 -21.34 -5.63
N MET A 265 -10.09 -20.92 -6.24
CA MET A 265 -10.60 -19.55 -6.11
C MET A 265 -11.65 -19.46 -5.01
N PHE A 266 -11.48 -18.52 -4.08
CA PHE A 266 -12.39 -18.27 -2.98
C PHE A 266 -12.89 -16.83 -3.02
N TRP A 267 -14.20 -16.65 -2.89
CA TRP A 267 -14.82 -15.33 -2.69
C TRP A 267 -15.47 -15.30 -1.33
N VAL A 268 -15.06 -14.37 -0.47
CA VAL A 268 -15.52 -14.25 0.92
C VAL A 268 -16.47 -13.09 1.05
N ASP A 269 -17.68 -13.33 1.57
CA ASP A 269 -18.68 -12.27 1.75
C ASP A 269 -18.29 -11.26 2.85
N ASN A 270 -19.03 -10.16 2.92
CA ASN A 270 -18.75 -9.07 3.86
C ASN A 270 -18.86 -9.51 5.33
N ASP A 271 -19.88 -10.29 5.69
CA ASP A 271 -20.09 -10.71 7.08
C ASP A 271 -18.99 -11.66 7.57
N PHE A 272 -18.56 -12.57 6.69
CA PHE A 272 -17.45 -13.47 6.95
C PHE A 272 -16.12 -12.71 7.02
N THR A 273 -15.91 -11.74 6.13
CA THR A 273 -14.74 -10.84 6.15
C THR A 273 -14.65 -10.09 7.48
N ALA A 274 -15.76 -9.51 7.94
CA ALA A 274 -15.81 -8.80 9.21
C ALA A 274 -15.54 -9.73 10.41
N LEU A 275 -16.07 -10.96 10.39
CA LEU A 275 -15.76 -11.96 11.42
C LEU A 275 -14.27 -12.34 11.42
N ALA A 276 -13.68 -12.55 10.25
CA ALA A 276 -12.28 -12.89 10.12
C ALA A 276 -11.36 -11.76 10.62
N ALA A 277 -11.64 -10.51 10.25
CA ALA A 277 -10.92 -9.34 10.75
C ALA A 277 -11.05 -9.19 12.28
N HIS A 278 -12.23 -9.48 12.83
CA HIS A 278 -12.44 -9.48 14.28
C HIS A 278 -11.62 -10.59 14.97
N ALA A 279 -11.73 -11.82 14.47
CA ALA A 279 -11.04 -12.99 15.00
C ALA A 279 -9.52 -12.83 14.95
N ALA A 280 -8.98 -12.21 13.89
CA ALA A 280 -7.55 -11.95 13.73
C ALA A 280 -6.90 -11.26 14.94
N ARG A 281 -7.65 -10.41 15.65
CA ARG A 281 -7.17 -9.68 16.84
C ARG A 281 -6.94 -10.58 18.05
N ASP A 282 -7.65 -11.71 18.10
CA ASP A 282 -7.53 -12.69 19.18
C ASP A 282 -6.45 -13.75 18.89
N LEU A 283 -5.81 -13.69 17.71
CA LEU A 283 -4.76 -14.62 17.30
C LEU A 283 -3.43 -14.22 17.95
N SER A 284 -2.92 -15.04 18.87
CA SER A 284 -1.71 -14.76 19.63
C SER A 284 -0.41 -14.99 18.85
N ASP A 285 -0.43 -15.89 17.86
CA ASP A 285 0.73 -16.29 17.08
C ASP A 285 0.43 -16.35 15.57
N VAL A 286 1.40 -15.93 14.74
CA VAL A 286 1.32 -16.12 13.29
C VAL A 286 1.93 -17.47 12.97
N ARG A 287 1.08 -18.48 12.80
CA ARG A 287 1.45 -19.87 12.51
C ARG A 287 0.48 -20.42 11.47
N ALA A 288 0.92 -21.36 10.65
CA ALA A 288 0.02 -22.11 9.77
C ALA A 288 0.13 -23.61 10.04
N LEU A 289 -0.98 -24.33 9.92
CA LEU A 289 -1.02 -25.79 9.91
C LEU A 289 -1.70 -26.28 8.62
N PRO A 290 -1.27 -27.41 8.03
CA PRO A 290 -1.89 -27.92 6.79
C PRO A 290 -3.41 -28.11 6.91
N ALA A 291 -3.88 -28.54 8.08
CA ALA A 291 -5.30 -28.78 8.36
C ALA A 291 -6.14 -27.50 8.50
N GLU A 292 -5.51 -26.32 8.60
CA GLU A 292 -6.20 -25.03 8.68
C GLU A 292 -6.46 -24.45 7.30
N LEU A 293 -5.67 -24.82 6.29
CA LEU A 293 -5.80 -24.27 4.94
C LEU A 293 -7.04 -24.86 4.23
N PRO A 294 -7.84 -24.03 3.53
CA PRO A 294 -8.97 -24.53 2.76
C PRO A 294 -8.57 -25.25 1.46
N ALA A 295 -7.33 -25.06 1.01
CA ALA A 295 -6.68 -25.76 -0.11
C ALA A 295 -5.14 -25.59 -0.04
N PRO A 296 -4.35 -26.49 -0.65
CA PRO A 296 -2.88 -26.35 -0.72
C PRO A 296 -2.42 -25.08 -1.45
N ASP A 297 -3.08 -24.77 -2.56
CA ASP A 297 -2.91 -23.55 -3.35
C ASP A 297 -4.24 -22.81 -3.41
N GLY A 298 -4.22 -21.49 -3.32
CA GLY A 298 -5.44 -20.72 -3.42
C GLY A 298 -5.25 -19.24 -3.74
N LEU A 299 -6.29 -18.69 -4.36
CA LEU A 299 -6.51 -17.27 -4.53
C LEU A 299 -7.81 -16.91 -3.83
N LEU A 300 -7.74 -16.07 -2.82
CA LEU A 300 -8.88 -15.62 -2.03
C LEU A 300 -9.09 -14.13 -2.22
N VAL A 301 -10.35 -13.73 -2.41
CA VAL A 301 -10.78 -12.34 -2.50
C VAL A 301 -11.83 -12.08 -1.42
N TRP A 302 -11.59 -11.07 -0.58
CA TRP A 302 -12.59 -10.57 0.36
C TRP A 302 -13.47 -9.52 -0.33
N GLN A 303 -14.78 -9.57 -0.09
CA GLN A 303 -15.73 -8.63 -0.68
C GLN A 303 -15.44 -7.18 -0.27
N THR A 304 -14.96 -6.98 0.96
CA THR A 304 -14.49 -5.71 1.52
C THR A 304 -13.04 -5.85 1.96
N PRO A 305 -12.27 -4.75 2.08
CA PRO A 305 -10.90 -4.85 2.55
C PRO A 305 -10.81 -5.52 3.93
N ILE A 306 -9.99 -6.55 4.05
CA ILE A 306 -9.80 -7.29 5.32
C ILE A 306 -9.03 -6.45 6.34
N CYS A 307 -8.11 -5.62 5.85
CA CYS A 307 -7.39 -4.61 6.61
C CYS A 307 -6.88 -3.52 5.66
N HIS A 308 -6.35 -2.44 6.25
CA HIS A 308 -5.64 -1.39 5.54
C HIS A 308 -4.21 -1.36 6.06
N VAL A 309 -3.25 -1.20 5.15
CA VAL A 309 -1.84 -1.06 5.47
C VAL A 309 -1.32 0.24 4.89
N THR A 310 -0.32 0.83 5.51
CA THR A 310 0.31 2.06 5.03
C THR A 310 1.63 1.68 4.38
N GLU A 311 1.78 2.02 3.10
CA GLU A 311 3.03 1.82 2.38
C GLU A 311 4.14 2.67 3.04
N PRO A 312 5.23 2.05 3.54
CA PRO A 312 6.23 2.76 4.32
C PRO A 312 6.90 3.93 3.59
N GLU A 313 7.06 3.83 2.28
CA GLU A 313 7.83 4.78 1.47
C GLU A 313 6.98 5.89 0.84
N ALA A 314 5.76 5.57 0.40
CA ALA A 314 4.83 6.55 -0.17
C ALA A 314 3.92 7.20 0.90
N GLY A 315 3.62 6.48 1.99
CA GLY A 315 2.61 6.86 2.97
C GLY A 315 1.16 6.64 2.48
N ALA A 316 0.99 5.95 1.34
CA ALA A 316 -0.32 5.63 0.79
C ALA A 316 -1.01 4.55 1.64
N VAL A 317 -2.32 4.69 1.85
CA VAL A 317 -3.14 3.67 2.52
C VAL A 317 -3.62 2.66 1.48
N LEU A 318 -3.14 1.43 1.59
CA LEU A 318 -3.45 0.31 0.71
C LEU A 318 -4.53 -0.58 1.36
N PRO A 319 -5.73 -0.69 0.77
CA PRO A 319 -6.71 -1.68 1.18
C PRO A 319 -6.29 -3.07 0.72
N ILE A 320 -6.25 -4.03 1.63
CA ILE A 320 -5.94 -5.43 1.33
C ILE A 320 -7.23 -6.16 1.00
N ILE A 321 -7.39 -6.59 -0.25
CA ILE A 321 -8.63 -7.20 -0.74
C ILE A 321 -8.48 -8.64 -1.23
N ALA A 322 -7.25 -9.10 -1.42
CA ALA A 322 -7.01 -10.46 -1.83
C ALA A 322 -5.68 -10.99 -1.29
N ALA A 323 -5.57 -12.31 -1.24
CA ALA A 323 -4.34 -13.02 -0.93
C ALA A 323 -4.24 -14.25 -1.82
N GLN A 324 -3.02 -14.60 -2.19
CA GLN A 324 -2.70 -15.91 -2.74
C GLN A 324 -1.83 -16.68 -1.76
N TRP A 325 -1.87 -18.00 -1.87
CA TRP A 325 -0.87 -18.86 -1.29
C TRP A 325 -0.60 -20.09 -2.17
N GLY A 326 0.56 -20.70 -1.97
CA GLY A 326 0.89 -22.00 -2.54
C GLY A 326 2.06 -22.66 -1.81
N PRO A 327 2.34 -23.94 -2.11
CA PRO A 327 3.26 -24.75 -1.35
C PRO A 327 4.72 -24.34 -1.61
N ILE A 328 5.47 -24.29 -0.51
CA ILE A 328 6.94 -24.28 -0.51
C ILE A 328 7.41 -25.48 0.33
N PRO A 329 8.70 -25.87 0.28
CA PRO A 329 9.19 -26.94 1.15
C PRO A 329 8.83 -26.69 2.61
N GLY A 330 8.09 -27.62 3.21
CA GLY A 330 7.69 -27.54 4.62
C GLY A 330 6.68 -26.44 4.99
N GLY A 331 6.07 -25.74 4.03
CA GLY A 331 5.19 -24.60 4.34
C GLY A 331 4.35 -24.08 3.18
N VAL A 332 3.90 -22.84 3.34
CA VAL A 332 3.25 -22.06 2.27
C VAL A 332 3.88 -20.69 2.10
N TRP A 333 3.96 -20.24 0.86
CA TRP A 333 4.27 -18.85 0.54
C TRP A 333 2.97 -18.06 0.37
N VAL A 334 2.90 -16.87 0.96
CA VAL A 334 1.73 -15.98 0.90
C VAL A 334 2.11 -14.66 0.22
N THR A 335 1.24 -14.15 -0.65
CA THR A 335 1.33 -12.78 -1.19
C THR A 335 -0.03 -12.10 -1.08
N PHE A 336 -0.06 -10.85 -0.60
CA PHE A 336 -1.27 -10.03 -0.49
C PHE A 336 -1.43 -9.10 -1.69
N TYR A 337 -2.66 -8.66 -1.92
CA TYR A 337 -3.02 -7.82 -3.05
C TYR A 337 -3.91 -6.66 -2.65
N THR A 338 -3.65 -5.53 -3.29
CA THR A 338 -4.47 -4.33 -3.27
C THR A 338 -5.05 -4.08 -4.67
N PRO A 339 -6.11 -3.26 -4.85
CA PRO A 339 -6.55 -2.88 -6.19
C PRO A 339 -5.39 -2.27 -6.97
N ALA A 340 -5.23 -2.67 -8.23
CA ALA A 340 -4.16 -2.18 -9.10
C ALA A 340 -4.12 -0.65 -9.21
N GLU A 341 -5.31 -0.03 -9.19
CA GLU A 341 -5.52 1.41 -9.23
C GLU A 341 -4.96 2.12 -7.99
N THR A 342 -4.93 1.42 -6.83
CA THR A 342 -4.43 1.99 -5.58
C THR A 342 -2.93 2.21 -5.60
N VAL A 343 -2.18 1.34 -6.31
CA VAL A 343 -0.72 1.49 -6.47
C VAL A 343 -0.37 2.70 -7.34
N VAL A 344 -1.35 3.28 -8.04
CA VAL A 344 -1.18 4.50 -8.86
C VAL A 344 -1.88 5.72 -8.24
N HIS A 345 -2.40 5.60 -7.01
CA HIS A 345 -3.00 6.72 -6.29
C HIS A 345 -1.99 7.87 -6.12
N GLY A 346 -2.42 9.08 -6.48
CA GLY A 346 -1.58 10.28 -6.59
C GLY A 346 -1.27 10.72 -8.02
N ARG A 347 -1.63 9.91 -9.03
CA ARG A 347 -1.61 10.28 -10.45
C ARG A 347 -3.03 10.23 -11.01
N HIS A 348 -3.51 11.31 -11.62
CA HIS A 348 -4.73 11.27 -12.42
C HIS A 348 -4.43 10.52 -13.72
N LEU A 349 -4.67 9.21 -13.72
CA LEU A 349 -4.60 8.41 -14.94
C LEU A 349 -5.82 8.71 -15.81
N THR A 350 -5.58 8.98 -17.09
CA THR A 350 -6.62 8.98 -18.11
C THR A 350 -7.28 7.60 -18.20
N GLU A 351 -8.50 7.52 -18.74
CA GLU A 351 -9.16 6.22 -19.02
C GLU A 351 -8.28 5.29 -19.86
N ARG A 352 -7.49 5.85 -20.79
CA ARG A 352 -6.54 5.09 -21.60
C ARG A 352 -5.41 4.50 -20.74
N GLU A 353 -4.79 5.30 -19.87
CA GLU A 353 -3.74 4.82 -18.97
C GLU A 353 -4.26 3.84 -17.91
N MET A 354 -5.49 4.02 -17.42
CA MET A 354 -6.15 3.04 -16.57
C MET A 354 -6.42 1.73 -17.31
N GLN A 355 -6.83 1.81 -18.57
CA GLN A 355 -7.04 0.64 -19.42
C GLN A 355 -5.70 -0.07 -19.69
N GLU A 356 -4.64 0.65 -20.04
CA GLU A 356 -3.28 0.12 -20.22
C GLU A 356 -2.75 -0.52 -18.92
N LEU A 357 -2.98 0.11 -17.76
CA LEU A 357 -2.66 -0.45 -16.46
C LEU A 357 -3.41 -1.78 -16.23
N ARG A 358 -4.72 -1.80 -16.45
CA ARG A 358 -5.55 -3.01 -16.30
C ARG A 358 -5.20 -4.10 -17.30
N GLU A 359 -4.67 -3.75 -18.48
CA GLU A 359 -4.18 -4.69 -19.48
C GLU A 359 -2.81 -5.28 -19.12
N ARG A 360 -1.95 -4.46 -18.48
CA ARG A 360 -0.59 -4.83 -18.08
C ARG A 360 -0.52 -5.57 -16.75
N ILE A 361 -1.15 -5.04 -15.70
CA ILE A 361 -1.08 -5.59 -14.34
C ILE A 361 -2.38 -6.23 -13.85
N GLY A 362 -3.51 -6.00 -14.53
CA GLY A 362 -4.79 -6.56 -14.14
C GLY A 362 -5.54 -5.72 -13.11
N TRP A 363 -6.39 -6.37 -12.28
CA TRP A 363 -7.18 -5.69 -11.24
C TRP A 363 -6.49 -5.64 -9.88
N LEU A 364 -5.47 -6.47 -9.68
CA LEU A 364 -4.80 -6.66 -8.41
C LEU A 364 -3.32 -6.41 -8.59
N ALA A 365 -2.74 -5.62 -7.70
CA ALA A 365 -1.29 -5.42 -7.62
C ALA A 365 -0.76 -6.06 -6.33
N PRO A 366 0.36 -6.81 -6.40
CA PRO A 366 0.93 -7.43 -5.23
C PRO A 366 1.46 -6.36 -4.28
N VAL A 367 1.15 -6.51 -2.99
CA VAL A 367 1.73 -5.71 -1.92
C VAL A 367 3.07 -6.31 -1.54
N ASN A 368 4.03 -5.46 -1.19
CA ASN A 368 5.41 -5.84 -0.90
C ASN A 368 5.57 -6.51 0.48
N THR A 369 4.85 -7.62 0.72
CA THR A 369 4.79 -8.33 2.01
C THR A 369 4.65 -9.85 1.80
N GLY A 370 5.45 -10.40 0.90
CA GLY A 370 5.57 -11.85 0.75
C GLY A 370 6.03 -12.52 2.05
N ALA A 371 5.43 -13.64 2.44
CA ALA A 371 5.80 -14.35 3.67
C ALA A 371 5.79 -15.87 3.50
N GLY A 372 6.87 -16.52 3.94
CA GLY A 372 7.00 -17.97 4.03
C GLY A 372 6.58 -18.50 5.40
N LEU A 373 5.43 -19.17 5.47
CA LEU A 373 4.91 -19.78 6.70
C LEU A 373 5.24 -21.27 6.70
N HIS A 374 6.28 -21.66 7.44
CA HIS A 374 6.58 -23.06 7.69
C HIS A 374 5.57 -23.68 8.64
N TYR A 375 5.07 -24.87 8.29
CA TYR A 375 4.01 -25.51 9.07
C TYR A 375 4.43 -25.80 10.51
N GLY A 376 3.57 -25.44 11.44
CA GLY A 376 3.78 -25.64 12.88
C GLY A 376 4.83 -24.72 13.53
N LYS A 377 5.57 -23.93 12.74
CA LYS A 377 6.53 -22.94 13.26
C LYS A 377 5.85 -21.57 13.37
N THR A 378 6.11 -20.86 14.47
CA THR A 378 5.70 -19.47 14.61
C THR A 378 6.56 -18.61 13.69
N TYR A 379 5.91 -17.82 12.85
CA TYR A 379 6.52 -16.80 12.03
C TYR A 379 6.51 -15.47 12.79
N THR A 380 7.62 -14.73 12.75
CA THR A 380 7.76 -13.42 13.38
C THR A 380 7.73 -12.35 12.28
N PRO A 381 6.61 -11.63 12.09
CA PRO A 381 6.51 -10.59 11.08
C PRO A 381 7.42 -9.40 11.42
N ALA A 382 8.01 -8.78 10.40
CA ALA A 382 8.87 -7.60 10.58
C ALA A 382 8.11 -6.37 11.07
N THR A 383 6.80 -6.28 10.79
CA THR A 383 5.96 -5.13 11.16
C THR A 383 4.60 -5.58 11.69
N GLU A 384 3.97 -4.73 12.51
CA GLU A 384 2.61 -4.94 13.00
C GLU A 384 1.58 -5.03 11.86
N GLN A 385 1.80 -4.27 10.77
CA GLN A 385 0.95 -4.33 9.58
C GLN A 385 1.04 -5.70 8.89
N SER A 386 2.25 -6.26 8.77
CA SER A 386 2.47 -7.62 8.24
C SER A 386 1.84 -8.67 9.15
N ARG A 387 1.95 -8.50 10.47
CA ARG A 387 1.27 -9.35 11.45
C ARG A 387 -0.25 -9.33 11.27
N ALA A 388 -0.84 -8.14 11.13
CA ALA A 388 -2.28 -7.97 10.96
C ALA A 388 -2.79 -8.64 9.67
N MET A 389 -2.09 -8.48 8.54
CA MET A 389 -2.43 -9.16 7.28
C MET A 389 -2.40 -10.68 7.41
N LEU A 390 -1.29 -11.22 7.93
CA LEU A 390 -1.13 -12.68 8.10
C LEU A 390 -2.13 -13.26 9.09
N ALA A 391 -2.35 -12.59 10.22
CA ALA A 391 -3.33 -13.01 11.21
C ALA A 391 -4.75 -13.04 10.63
N ALA A 392 -5.11 -12.06 9.80
CA ALA A 392 -6.43 -12.01 9.15
C ALA A 392 -6.63 -13.10 8.10
N LEU A 393 -5.59 -13.43 7.31
CA LEU A 393 -5.63 -14.56 6.40
C LEU A 393 -5.75 -15.89 7.15
N ILE A 394 -4.93 -16.10 8.18
CA ILE A 394 -4.96 -17.33 9.00
C ILE A 394 -6.31 -17.47 9.72
N ALA A 395 -6.88 -16.39 10.25
CA ALA A 395 -8.21 -16.39 10.83
C ALA A 395 -9.27 -16.77 9.79
N THR A 396 -9.17 -16.24 8.57
CA THR A 396 -10.05 -16.62 7.46
C THR A 396 -9.95 -18.11 7.16
N TRP A 397 -8.75 -18.66 7.03
CA TRP A 397 -8.51 -20.09 6.84
C TRP A 397 -9.14 -20.93 7.95
N ILE A 398 -8.81 -20.65 9.21
CA ILE A 398 -9.36 -21.37 10.37
C ILE A 398 -10.89 -21.32 10.38
N LEU A 399 -11.50 -20.16 10.14
CA LEU A 399 -12.97 -20.02 10.10
C LEU A 399 -13.60 -20.84 8.97
N THR A 400 -12.96 -20.92 7.79
CA THR A 400 -13.49 -21.71 6.66
C THR A 400 -13.54 -23.21 6.95
N THR A 401 -12.74 -23.70 7.90
CA THR A 401 -12.75 -25.12 8.32
C THR A 401 -13.82 -25.44 9.39
N GLN A 402 -14.56 -24.44 9.86
CA GLN A 402 -15.54 -24.61 10.94
C GLN A 402 -16.97 -24.85 10.42
N PRO A 403 -17.83 -25.51 11.21
CA PRO A 403 -19.22 -25.80 10.81
C PRO A 403 -20.11 -24.57 10.55
N ASP A 404 -19.72 -23.41 11.04
CA ASP A 404 -20.40 -22.14 10.84
C ASP A 404 -20.11 -21.51 9.46
N ALA A 405 -19.13 -22.04 8.72
CA ALA A 405 -18.87 -21.64 7.35
C ALA A 405 -19.80 -22.39 6.38
N GLU A 406 -20.47 -21.64 5.51
CA GLU A 406 -21.19 -22.17 4.36
C GLU A 406 -20.31 -22.01 3.13
N LEU A 407 -19.98 -23.14 2.50
CA LEU A 407 -19.12 -23.22 1.32
C LEU A 407 -19.93 -23.71 0.14
N THR A 408 -20.07 -22.88 -0.89
CA THR A 408 -20.83 -23.21 -2.10
C THR A 408 -19.95 -23.05 -3.32
N ASP A 409 -19.85 -24.10 -4.14
CA ASP A 409 -19.09 -24.07 -5.38
C ASP A 409 -19.99 -23.57 -6.52
N GLU A 410 -19.66 -22.40 -7.07
CA GLU A 410 -20.36 -21.83 -8.22
C GLU A 410 -19.51 -21.97 -9.49
N PRO A 411 -20.02 -22.63 -10.55
CA PRO A 411 -19.32 -22.68 -11.81
C PRO A 411 -19.32 -21.30 -12.47
N ALA A 412 -18.24 -20.97 -13.19
CA ALA A 412 -18.19 -19.73 -13.96
C ALA A 412 -19.29 -19.66 -15.01
N ASP A 413 -19.59 -18.46 -15.51
CA ASP A 413 -20.62 -18.25 -16.53
C ASP A 413 -20.37 -19.04 -17.83
N LYS A 414 -21.42 -19.15 -18.66
CA LYS A 414 -21.37 -19.94 -19.90
C LYS A 414 -20.27 -19.45 -20.86
N ALA A 415 -20.04 -18.15 -20.93
CA ALA A 415 -19.04 -17.56 -21.82
C ALA A 415 -17.61 -17.94 -21.39
N THR A 416 -17.32 -17.82 -20.10
CA THR A 416 -16.05 -18.20 -19.48
C THR A 416 -15.81 -19.70 -19.62
N ARG A 417 -16.80 -20.54 -19.33
CA ARG A 417 -16.68 -22.00 -19.51
C ARG A 417 -16.37 -22.36 -20.97
N LYS A 418 -17.02 -21.71 -21.94
CA LYS A 418 -16.75 -21.92 -23.36
C LYS A 418 -15.33 -21.50 -23.75
N ALA A 419 -14.82 -20.38 -23.21
CA ALA A 419 -13.45 -19.94 -23.43
C ALA A 419 -12.41 -20.92 -22.87
N TYR A 420 -12.67 -21.50 -21.70
CA TYR A 420 -11.82 -22.52 -21.08
C TYR A 420 -11.82 -23.82 -21.89
N HIS A 421 -12.99 -24.27 -22.35
CA HIS A 421 -13.09 -25.45 -23.21
C HIS A 421 -12.32 -25.27 -24.53
N ARG A 422 -12.33 -24.07 -25.14
CA ARG A 422 -11.57 -23.78 -26.37
C ARG A 422 -10.05 -23.90 -26.19
N THR A 423 -9.56 -23.77 -24.95
CA THR A 423 -8.14 -23.89 -24.61
C THR A 423 -7.84 -25.22 -23.90
N ASN A 424 -8.76 -26.19 -23.96
CA ASN A 424 -8.66 -27.50 -23.30
C ASN A 424 -8.41 -27.40 -21.78
N ARG A 425 -8.94 -26.35 -21.14
CA ARG A 425 -8.86 -26.13 -19.69
C ARG A 425 -10.17 -26.57 -19.01
N PRO A 426 -10.12 -27.13 -17.79
CA PRO A 426 -11.32 -27.50 -17.05
C PRO A 426 -12.16 -26.27 -16.71
N ALA A 427 -13.49 -26.44 -16.66
CA ALA A 427 -14.40 -25.36 -16.33
C ALA A 427 -14.06 -24.78 -14.94
N PRO A 428 -13.83 -23.46 -14.83
CA PRO A 428 -13.44 -22.87 -13.56
C PRO A 428 -14.62 -22.81 -12.59
N VAL A 429 -14.32 -23.10 -11.32
CA VAL A 429 -15.26 -23.06 -10.20
C VAL A 429 -14.76 -22.06 -9.17
N VAL A 430 -15.66 -21.23 -8.65
CA VAL A 430 -15.41 -20.27 -7.59
C VAL A 430 -16.12 -20.75 -6.33
N ARG A 431 -15.39 -20.90 -5.24
CA ARG A 431 -15.96 -21.25 -3.94
C ARG A 431 -16.40 -19.99 -3.20
N LEU A 432 -17.70 -19.86 -2.99
CA LEU A 432 -18.27 -18.84 -2.14
C LEU A 432 -18.12 -19.24 -0.67
N VAL A 433 -17.66 -18.30 0.14
CA VAL A 433 -17.52 -18.45 1.59
C VAL A 433 -18.47 -17.46 2.26
N ARG A 434 -19.44 -17.99 3.00
CA ARG A 434 -20.44 -17.22 3.73
C ARG A 434 -20.58 -17.71 5.16
N LEU A 435 -21.17 -16.89 6.03
CA LEU A 435 -21.61 -17.37 7.33
C LEU A 435 -22.91 -18.15 7.17
N ARG A 436 -22.94 -19.38 7.66
CA ARG A 436 -24.16 -20.16 7.75
C ARG A 436 -25.16 -19.40 8.63
N ARG A 437 -26.32 -19.06 8.06
CA ARG A 437 -27.42 -18.56 8.89
C ARG A 437 -27.81 -19.64 9.88
N LYS A 438 -27.72 -19.33 11.18
CA LYS A 438 -28.44 -20.14 12.16
C LYS A 438 -29.93 -19.96 11.87
N GLN A 439 -30.57 -20.95 11.25
CA GLN A 439 -32.01 -21.11 11.42
C GLN A 439 -32.23 -21.20 12.92
N GLN A 440 -33.00 -20.26 13.44
CA GLN A 440 -33.31 -20.17 14.86
C GLN A 440 -34.29 -21.31 15.17
N ALA A 441 -33.77 -22.53 15.26
CA ALA A 441 -34.50 -23.64 15.85
C ALA A 441 -34.60 -23.32 17.34
N ARG A 442 -35.73 -22.73 17.73
CA ARG A 442 -36.17 -22.74 19.11
C ARG A 442 -36.51 -24.18 19.44
N THR A 443 -35.50 -24.96 19.79
CA THR A 443 -35.67 -26.30 20.33
C THR A 443 -35.10 -26.26 21.73
N ASP A 444 -36.00 -26.18 22.71
CA ASP A 444 -35.72 -26.50 24.10
C ASP A 444 -35.31 -27.98 24.15
N ALA A 445 -34.02 -28.25 23.94
CA ALA A 445 -33.47 -29.58 24.14
C ALA A 445 -33.26 -29.81 25.66
N PRO A 446 -33.70 -30.94 26.21
CA PRO A 446 -33.63 -31.20 27.64
C PRO A 446 -32.17 -31.25 28.11
N VAL A 447 -31.90 -30.52 29.20
CA VAL A 447 -30.58 -30.38 29.80
C VAL A 447 -30.08 -31.76 30.26
N SER A 448 -29.05 -32.27 29.59
CA SER A 448 -28.30 -33.45 30.06
C SER A 448 -27.61 -33.11 31.39
N ALA A 449 -27.97 -33.88 32.41
CA ALA A 449 -27.56 -33.71 33.80
C ALA A 449 -26.07 -33.99 34.01
N THR A 450 -25.25 -32.93 34.04
CA THR A 450 -24.01 -32.75 34.84
C THR A 450 -23.40 -31.35 34.65
N ALA A 451 -24.16 -30.37 34.17
CA ALA A 451 -23.67 -29.01 33.99
C ALA A 451 -23.86 -28.20 35.28
N ARG A 452 -22.80 -27.54 35.76
CA ARG A 452 -22.88 -26.54 36.84
C ARG A 452 -23.97 -25.52 36.47
N THR A 453 -25.03 -25.44 37.28
CA THR A 453 -26.10 -24.45 37.11
C THR A 453 -25.56 -23.07 37.49
N TYR A 454 -25.42 -22.19 36.52
CA TYR A 454 -24.97 -20.82 36.76
C TYR A 454 -26.15 -19.94 37.11
N THR A 455 -26.01 -19.02 38.07
CA THR A 455 -27.09 -18.10 38.51
C THR A 455 -27.09 -16.74 37.80
N ARG A 456 -26.10 -16.49 36.93
CA ARG A 456 -25.93 -15.23 36.19
C ARG A 456 -25.55 -15.51 34.74
N ARG A 457 -25.84 -14.56 33.85
CA ARG A 457 -25.30 -14.52 32.49
C ARG A 457 -24.10 -13.58 32.40
N TRP A 458 -23.09 -13.94 31.62
CA TRP A 458 -21.94 -13.06 31.37
C TRP A 458 -21.45 -13.18 29.94
N TRP A 459 -20.79 -12.12 29.48
CA TRP A 459 -20.19 -12.05 28.16
C TRP A 459 -18.88 -12.83 28.11
N VAL A 460 -18.75 -13.74 27.14
CA VAL A 460 -17.50 -14.41 26.80
C VAL A 460 -16.92 -13.76 25.55
N ARG A 461 -15.68 -13.25 25.66
CA ARG A 461 -14.93 -12.69 24.51
C ARG A 461 -14.59 -13.80 23.52
N GLY A 462 -14.34 -13.43 22.26
CA GLY A 462 -13.83 -14.37 21.27
C GLY A 462 -12.43 -14.85 21.66
N PHE A 463 -12.09 -16.09 21.32
CA PHE A 463 -10.75 -16.64 21.55
C PHE A 463 -10.49 -17.84 20.66
N PHE A 464 -9.22 -18.11 20.37
CA PHE A 464 -8.79 -19.36 19.75
C PHE A 464 -8.52 -20.42 20.82
N ARG A 465 -8.87 -21.66 20.52
CA ARG A 465 -8.51 -22.83 21.32
C ARG A 465 -7.91 -23.94 20.46
N GLU A 466 -7.00 -24.71 21.05
CA GLU A 466 -6.42 -25.90 20.43
C GLU A 466 -7.37 -27.09 20.61
N GLN A 467 -8.11 -27.42 19.55
CA GLN A 467 -9.06 -28.52 19.53
C GLN A 467 -8.33 -29.82 19.12
N PRO A 468 -8.34 -30.88 19.95
CA PRO A 468 -7.84 -32.19 19.54
C PRO A 468 -8.66 -32.77 18.39
N TYR A 469 -7.98 -33.39 17.42
CA TYR A 469 -8.57 -34.06 16.26
C TYR A 469 -7.70 -35.22 15.76
N GLY A 470 -8.19 -35.94 14.75
CA GLY A 470 -7.49 -37.09 14.17
C GLY A 470 -7.58 -38.37 15.03
N PRO A 471 -6.89 -39.45 14.62
CA PRO A 471 -6.90 -40.71 15.36
C PRO A 471 -6.49 -40.53 16.82
N ARG A 472 -7.37 -40.92 17.75
CA ARG A 472 -7.17 -40.77 19.20
C ARG A 472 -6.93 -39.32 19.69
N GLY A 473 -7.25 -38.30 18.88
CA GLY A 473 -7.10 -36.89 19.27
C GLY A 473 -5.65 -36.43 19.45
N THR A 474 -4.69 -37.10 18.79
CA THR A 474 -3.25 -36.81 18.91
C THR A 474 -2.85 -35.51 18.21
N LEU A 475 -3.64 -35.05 17.22
CA LEU A 475 -3.37 -33.83 16.48
C LEU A 475 -4.12 -32.64 17.08
N ARG A 476 -3.59 -31.43 16.92
CA ARG A 476 -4.21 -30.18 17.40
C ARG A 476 -4.46 -29.23 16.24
N ARG A 477 -5.65 -28.63 16.21
CA ARG A 477 -6.02 -27.58 15.25
C ARG A 477 -6.65 -26.42 16.01
N ARG A 478 -6.44 -25.19 15.53
CA ARG A 478 -7.10 -24.04 16.12
C ARG A 478 -8.57 -23.98 15.70
N THR A 479 -9.44 -23.70 16.66
CA THR A 479 -10.85 -23.36 16.44
C THR A 479 -11.13 -22.03 17.10
N TYR A 480 -11.81 -21.14 16.38
CA TYR A 480 -12.27 -19.85 16.91
C TYR A 480 -13.60 -20.02 17.63
N VAL A 481 -13.65 -19.70 18.91
CA VAL A 481 -14.89 -19.64 19.68
C VAL A 481 -15.41 -18.21 19.56
N ARG A 482 -16.55 -18.04 18.87
CA ARG A 482 -17.17 -16.72 18.69
C ARG A 482 -17.59 -16.11 20.04
N PRO A 483 -17.55 -14.77 20.18
CA PRO A 483 -18.10 -14.11 21.35
C PRO A 483 -19.57 -14.50 21.55
N HIS A 484 -19.95 -14.85 22.77
CA HIS A 484 -21.30 -15.30 23.10
C HIS A 484 -21.65 -15.02 24.55
N LEU A 485 -22.94 -15.07 24.86
CA LEU A 485 -23.44 -14.98 26.21
C LEU A 485 -23.52 -16.38 26.82
N LYS A 486 -22.97 -16.55 28.03
CA LYS A 486 -22.99 -17.81 28.77
C LYS A 486 -23.83 -17.66 30.04
N GLY A 487 -24.57 -18.71 30.41
CA GLY A 487 -25.50 -18.75 31.55
C GLY A 487 -26.96 -19.01 31.12
N PRO A 488 -27.87 -19.33 32.06
CA PRO A 488 -29.28 -19.57 31.75
C PRO A 488 -29.94 -18.35 31.11
N ALA A 489 -30.82 -18.56 30.12
CA ALA A 489 -31.42 -17.49 29.32
C ALA A 489 -32.24 -16.48 30.16
N ASP A 490 -32.76 -16.94 31.29
CA ASP A 490 -33.57 -16.22 32.27
C ASP A 490 -32.74 -15.53 33.39
N ALA A 491 -31.45 -15.85 33.53
CA ALA A 491 -30.62 -15.28 34.60
C ALA A 491 -30.20 -13.82 34.33
N PRO A 492 -29.96 -12.99 35.36
CA PRO A 492 -29.53 -11.59 35.17
C PRO A 492 -28.16 -11.49 34.47
N LEU A 493 -28.03 -10.51 33.57
CA LEU A 493 -26.79 -10.22 32.83
C LEU A 493 -25.83 -9.40 33.70
N ILE A 494 -24.59 -9.85 33.83
CA ILE A 494 -23.50 -9.03 34.36
C ILE A 494 -23.21 -7.95 33.34
N LEU A 495 -23.69 -6.74 33.62
CA LEU A 495 -23.47 -5.56 32.79
C LEU A 495 -22.01 -5.10 32.92
N THR A 496 -21.38 -4.85 31.78
CA THR A 496 -20.09 -4.15 31.69
C THR A 496 -20.34 -2.80 31.03
N GLU A 497 -19.53 -1.79 31.31
CA GLU A 497 -19.63 -0.45 30.69
C GLU A 497 -19.51 -0.44 29.15
N GLN A 498 -19.15 -1.58 28.53
CA GLN A 498 -19.00 -1.72 27.08
C GLN A 498 -20.24 -2.35 26.43
N VAL A 499 -20.87 -1.62 25.51
CA VAL A 499 -21.92 -2.16 24.61
C VAL A 499 -21.27 -2.99 23.50
N ARG A 500 -21.69 -4.25 23.36
CA ARG A 500 -21.17 -5.18 22.35
C ARG A 500 -22.32 -5.73 21.51
N VAL A 501 -22.38 -5.34 20.24
CA VAL A 501 -23.43 -5.77 19.31
C VAL A 501 -23.00 -7.06 18.62
N LEU A 502 -23.85 -8.09 18.68
CA LEU A 502 -23.68 -9.35 17.95
C LEU A 502 -24.50 -9.29 16.65
N GLY A 503 -23.85 -8.89 15.54
CA GLY A 503 -24.44 -8.85 14.20
C GLY A 503 -24.66 -7.44 13.65
N SER A 504 -24.76 -7.35 12.33
CA SER A 504 -25.07 -6.11 11.62
C SER A 504 -26.48 -5.61 11.98
N PRO A 505 -26.69 -4.30 12.19
CA PRO A 505 -28.04 -3.75 12.31
C PRO A 505 -28.79 -4.07 11.02
N THR A 506 -29.81 -4.92 11.11
CA THR A 506 -30.70 -5.22 10.00
C THR A 506 -31.29 -3.90 9.52
N THR A 507 -30.98 -3.49 8.29
CA THR A 507 -31.69 -2.38 7.66
C THR A 507 -33.17 -2.75 7.61
N PRO A 508 -34.08 -1.98 8.22
CA PRO A 508 -35.50 -2.28 8.11
C PRO A 508 -35.89 -2.20 6.64
N ALA A 509 -36.53 -3.26 6.15
CA ALA A 509 -37.14 -3.30 4.84
C ALA A 509 -38.13 -2.13 4.74
N GLN A 510 -37.84 -1.17 3.87
CA GLN A 510 -38.83 -0.17 3.49
C GLN A 510 -39.91 -0.88 2.67
N LYS A 511 -41.15 -0.74 3.15
CA LYS A 511 -42.39 -1.12 2.46
C LYS A 511 -42.58 -0.31 1.20
#